data_AF-A0AAE3CFF1-F1
#
_entry.id   AF-A0AAE3CFF1-F1
#
_cell.length_a   1.000
_cell.length_b   1.000
_cell.length_c   1.000
_cell.angle_alpha   90.00
_cell.angle_beta   90.00
_cell.angle_gamma   90.00
#
_symmetry.space_group_name_H-M   'P 1'
#
loop_
_entity.id
_entity.type
_entity.pdbx_description
1 polymer ?
#
loop_
_entity_poly.entity_id
_entity_poly.type
_entity_poly.pdbx_seq_one_letter_code
_entity_poly.pdbx_strand_id
1 'polypeptide(L)' 'MIPIIPKSSEFKRNLRNSLLRNWDFCAHYADSAIKQAYSTKVLEEELLEGEKN' A
#
# COMPACT_ATOMS: atom_id res chain seq x y z
N MET A 1 9.08 10.08 11.47
CA MET A 1 8.09 10.76 10.60
C MET A 1 7.44 9.68 9.74
N ILE A 2 6.12 9.53 9.79
CA ILE A 2 5.40 8.48 9.06
C ILE A 2 5.06 9.00 7.66
N PRO A 3 5.36 8.26 6.58
CA PRO A 3 4.99 8.69 5.24
C PRO A 3 3.47 8.66 5.06
N ILE A 4 2.89 9.79 4.62
CA ILE A 4 1.50 9.83 4.19
C ILE A 4 1.42 9.20 2.80
N ILE A 5 0.85 8.00 2.73
CA ILE A 5 0.67 7.29 1.46
C ILE A 5 -0.63 7.76 0.80
N PRO A 6 -0.61 8.23 -0.46
CA PRO A 6 -1.83 8.61 -1.16
C PRO A 6 -2.80 7.42 -1.29
N LYS A 7 -4.07 7.64 -0.91
CA LYS A 7 -5.13 6.61 -0.94
C LYS A 7 -5.97 6.64 -2.22
N SER A 8 -5.71 7.56 -3.16
CA SER A 8 -6.51 7.71 -4.38
C SER A 8 -6.41 6.48 -5.31
N SER A 9 -7.50 6.17 -6.01
CA SER A 9 -7.55 5.07 -6.97
C SER A 9 -6.57 5.26 -8.12
N GLU A 10 -6.41 6.51 -8.57
CA GLU A 10 -5.46 6.89 -9.61
C GLU A 10 -4.01 6.64 -9.20
N PHE A 11 -3.63 6.99 -7.96
CA PHE A 11 -2.29 6.71 -7.45
C PHE A 11 -2.00 5.21 -7.40
N LYS A 12 -2.95 4.41 -6.89
CA LYS A 12 -2.81 2.94 -6.84
C LYS A 12 -2.67 2.34 -8.24
N ARG A 13 -3.43 2.84 -9.22
CA ARG A 13 -3.34 2.40 -10.62
C ARG A 13 -1.98 2.74 -11.24
N ASN A 14 -1.49 3.96 -11.02
CA ASN A 14 -0.20 4.39 -11.55
C ASN A 14 0.96 3.63 -10.90
N LEU A 15 0.90 3.39 -9.58
CA LEU A 15 1.86 2.57 -8.85
C LEU A 15 1.90 1.15 -9.41
N ARG A 16 0.73 0.51 -9.59
CA ARG A 16 0.61 -0.81 -10.23
C ARG A 16 1.27 -0.81 -11.61
N ASN A 17 0.91 0.13 -12.48
CA ASN A 17 1.44 0.19 -13.84
C ASN A 17 2.97 0.40 -13.85
N SER A 18 3.51 1.16 -12.91
CA SER A 18 4.95 1.35 -12.75
C SER A 18 5.66 0.05 -12.33
N LEU A 19 5.04 -0.72 -11.42
CA LEU A 19 5.59 -2.00 -10.95
C LEU A 19 5.53 -3.09 -12.03
N LEU A 20 4.53 -3.04 -12.91
CA LEU A 20 4.34 -4.02 -13.98
C LEU A 20 5.12 -3.74 -15.26
N ARG A 21 5.68 -2.54 -15.41
CA ARG A 21 6.36 -2.09 -16.64
C ARG A 21 7.43 -3.05 -17.18
N ASN A 22 8.00 -3.91 -16.33
CA ASN A 22 8.99 -4.93 -16.70
C ASN A 22 8.64 -6.34 -16.20
N TRP A 23 7.40 -6.58 -15.72
CA TRP A 23 7.06 -7.82 -15.03
C TRP A 23 5.60 -8.26 -15.22
N ASP A 24 5.16 -8.30 -16.48
CA ASP A 24 3.77 -8.62 -16.87
C ASP A 24 3.26 -9.97 -16.32
N PHE A 25 4.14 -10.97 -16.17
CA PHE A 25 3.76 -12.29 -15.64
C PHE A 25 3.43 -12.28 -14.13
N CYS A 26 3.90 -11.28 -13.39
CA CYS A 26 3.76 -11.20 -11.93
C CYS A 26 2.68 -10.22 -11.47
N ALA A 27 1.75 -9.83 -12.35
CA ALA A 27 0.68 -8.88 -12.03
C ALA A 27 -0.13 -9.23 -10.77
N HIS A 28 -0.44 -10.51 -10.59
CA HIS A 28 -1.19 -11.01 -9.44
C HIS A 28 -0.43 -10.88 -8.10
N TYR A 29 0.91 -10.95 -8.11
CA TYR A 29 1.73 -10.70 -6.93
C TYR A 29 1.77 -9.21 -6.57
N ALA A 30 1.95 -8.33 -7.56
CA ALA A 30 1.94 -6.90 -7.36
C ALA A 30 0.59 -6.41 -6.81
N ASP A 31 -0.51 -6.91 -7.37
CA ASP A 31 -1.87 -6.60 -6.90
C ASP A 31 -2.11 -7.07 -5.46
N SER A 32 -1.60 -8.27 -5.10
CA SER A 32 -1.72 -8.79 -3.73
C SER A 32 -0.89 -7.98 -2.72
N ALA A 33 0.33 -7.58 -3.08
CA ALA A 33 1.19 -6.75 -2.23
C ALA A 33 0.60 -5.35 -2.01
N ILE A 34 0.09 -4.71 -3.07
CA ILE A 34 -0.62 -3.43 -2.98
C ILE A 34 -1.85 -3.58 -2.08
N LYS A 35 -2.66 -4.63 -2.30
CA LYS A 35 -3.86 -4.87 -1.50
C LYS A 35 -3.51 -5.07 -0.02
N GLN A 36 -2.46 -5.82 0.30
CA GLN A 36 -1.99 -5.97 1.68
C GLN A 36 -1.56 -4.62 2.26
N ALA A 37 -0.63 -3.89 1.62
CA ALA A 37 -0.14 -2.60 2.12
C ALA A 37 -1.25 -1.57 2.41
N TYR A 38 -2.34 -1.59 1.63
CA TYR A 38 -3.51 -0.72 1.85
C TYR A 38 -4.60 -1.32 2.74
N SER A 39 -4.60 -2.64 2.97
CA SER A 39 -5.54 -3.33 3.87
C SER A 39 -4.98 -3.42 5.28
N THR A 40 -3.66 -3.40 5.44
CA THR A 40 -3.03 -3.45 6.75
C THR A 40 -3.33 -2.15 7.49
N LYS A 41 -4.22 -2.23 8.47
CA LYS A 41 -4.48 -1.21 9.52
C LYS A 41 -3.25 -0.81 10.35
N VAL A 42 -2.12 -1.49 10.16
CA VAL A 42 -0.87 -1.40 10.94
C VAL A 42 -0.31 0.02 11.09
N LEU A 43 -0.61 0.95 10.19
CA LEU A 43 -0.09 2.32 10.33
C LEU A 43 -1.02 3.27 11.12
N GLU A 44 -2.31 2.96 11.26
CA GLU A 44 -3.26 3.84 11.96
C GLU A 44 -3.62 3.35 13.37
N GLU A 45 -3.68 2.03 13.61
CA GLU A 45 -4.13 1.49 14.92
C GLU A 45 -2.99 1.23 15.92
N GLU A 46 -1.82 0.73 15.48
CA GLU A 46 -0.68 0.45 16.39
C GLU A 46 -0.05 1.71 17.01
N LEU A 47 -0.16 2.87 16.33
CA LEU A 47 0.37 4.15 16.85
C LEU A 47 -0.60 4.85 17.81
N LEU A 48 -1.92 4.68 17.62
CA LEU A 48 -2.93 5.31 18.49
C LEU A 48 -3.11 4.58 19.83
N GLU A 49 -2.77 3.28 19.89
CA GLU A 49 -2.77 2.49 21.14
C GLU A 49 -1.46 2.65 21.94
N GLY A 50 -0.34 2.95 21.28
CA GLY A 50 0.96 3.17 21.92
C GLY A 50 1.11 4.53 22.64
N GLU A 51 0.28 5.52 22.34
CA GLU A 51 0.30 6.85 23.00
C GLU A 51 -0.65 6.97 24.21
N LYS A 52 -1.40 5.92 24.53
CA LYS A 52 -2.38 5.92 25.65
C LYS A 52 -1.95 5.14 26.90
N ASN A 53 -0.71 4.64 26.95
CA ASN A 53 -0.16 3.89 28.08
C ASN A 53 1.05 4.59 28.71
#